data_AF-A0A519N250-F1
#
_entry.id   AF-A0A519N250-F1
#
_cell.length_a   1.000
_cell.length_b   1.000
_cell.length_c   1.000
_cell.angle_alpha   90.00
_cell.angle_beta   90.00
_cell.angle_gamma   90.00
#
_symmetry.space_group_name_H-M   'P 1'
#
loop_
_entity.id
_entity.type
_entity.pdbx_description
1 polymer ?
#
loop_
_entity_poly.entity_id
_entity_poly.type
_entity_poly.pdbx_seq_one_letter_code
_entity_poly.pdbx_strand_id
1 'polypeptide(L)'
;MKWFVILLLGFSSAIAVAQEKLSVEKGTIFFTTNQSYAFTKLRSADDQVTFLNTATQSEFTYFKNSIRNIKDADGNLIFGSEPPKVNAVKPVEWLNRNYTSTDYVRAEIVTRNKDTLRVKVKVSTSTFIGEVVDERSFHNIIKLTEDGKTVQKIVARDINVMRFYDFMGSLREFINNGDYLAELLYDGKIKWLRHYSTNLSMNKEFVDSMTNEKGERISVNYLLNVRKSLKTITNSRPELTKMIDEMKITDDNIGKLLRKYDKLN
;
A
#
# COMPACT_ATOMS: atom_id res chain seq x y z
N MET A 1 -76.39 6.03 19.83
CA MET A 1 -75.50 7.18 20.08
C MET A 1 -74.06 6.68 20.03
N LYS A 2 -73.32 7.17 19.03
CA LYS A 2 -71.86 7.13 18.82
C LYS A 2 -71.12 5.78 18.75
N TRP A 3 -70.72 5.48 17.52
CA TRP A 3 -69.74 4.50 17.07
C TRP A 3 -68.32 4.96 17.41
N PHE A 4 -67.41 4.03 17.72
CA PHE A 4 -65.96 4.28 17.66
C PHE A 4 -65.33 3.25 16.73
N VAL A 5 -65.20 3.65 15.46
CA VAL A 5 -64.28 3.07 14.49
C VAL A 5 -62.95 3.77 14.73
N ILE A 6 -61.94 3.06 15.26
CA ILE A 6 -60.56 3.57 15.26
C ILE A 6 -59.85 2.94 14.06
N LEU A 7 -59.52 3.83 13.13
CA LEU A 7 -58.84 3.60 11.87
C LEU A 7 -57.45 2.99 12.10
N LEU A 8 -57.20 1.89 11.41
CA LEU A 8 -55.86 1.36 11.14
C LEU A 8 -55.22 2.24 10.05
N LEU A 9 -54.41 3.23 10.42
CA LEU A 9 -53.56 3.95 9.47
C LEU A 9 -52.17 3.33 9.47
N GLY A 10 -51.89 2.56 8.42
CA GLY A 10 -50.57 2.04 8.11
C GLY A 10 -49.59 3.18 7.86
N PHE A 11 -48.55 3.24 8.70
CA PHE A 11 -47.30 3.89 8.33
C PHE A 11 -46.40 2.83 7.69
N SER A 12 -46.61 2.57 6.41
CA SER A 12 -45.53 2.04 5.57
C SER A 12 -44.59 3.22 5.26
N SER A 13 -43.60 3.44 6.13
CA SER A 13 -42.48 4.31 5.83
C SER A 13 -41.68 3.68 4.70
N ALA A 14 -42.02 4.03 3.46
CA ALA A 14 -41.12 3.89 2.34
C ALA A 14 -39.91 4.78 2.64
N ILE A 15 -38.83 4.17 3.13
CA ILE A 15 -37.51 4.79 3.10
C ILE A 15 -37.15 4.84 1.61
N ALA A 16 -37.50 5.95 0.96
CA ALA A 16 -36.88 6.33 -0.29
C ALA A 16 -35.41 6.57 0.04
N VAL A 17 -34.58 5.54 -0.16
CA VAL A 17 -33.13 5.69 -0.21
C VAL A 17 -32.89 6.58 -1.42
N ALA A 18 -32.76 7.89 -1.19
CA ALA A 18 -32.30 8.83 -2.18
C ALA A 18 -30.87 8.41 -2.56
N GLN A 19 -30.74 7.59 -3.59
CA GLN A 19 -29.45 7.24 -4.16
C GLN A 19 -28.85 8.52 -4.74
N GLU A 20 -27.74 8.94 -4.16
CA GLU A 20 -27.03 10.16 -4.54
C GLU A 20 -26.48 9.99 -5.96
N LYS A 21 -27.20 10.58 -6.92
CA LYS A 21 -26.86 10.53 -8.34
C LYS A 21 -25.78 11.58 -8.63
N LEU A 22 -24.54 11.19 -8.41
CA LEU A 22 -23.36 11.98 -8.77
C LEU A 22 -23.22 12.03 -10.31
N SER A 23 -23.30 13.23 -10.86
CA SER A 23 -23.06 13.52 -12.28
C SER A 23 -21.99 14.61 -12.39
N VAL A 24 -20.86 14.27 -13.01
CA VAL A 24 -19.69 15.17 -13.12
C VAL A 24 -19.26 15.24 -14.58
N GLU A 25 -19.17 16.44 -15.13
CA GLU A 25 -18.92 16.61 -16.56
C GLU A 25 -17.53 16.15 -17.01
N LYS A 26 -16.50 16.40 -16.19
CA LYS A 26 -15.11 16.00 -16.48
C LYS A 26 -14.26 15.97 -15.22
N GLY A 27 -13.18 15.21 -15.25
CA GLY A 27 -12.27 15.09 -14.11
C GLY A 27 -11.25 13.97 -14.28
N THR A 28 -10.67 13.53 -13.15
CA THR A 28 -9.75 12.39 -13.09
C THR A 28 -10.27 11.35 -12.10
N ILE A 29 -10.34 10.11 -12.54
CA ILE A 29 -10.68 8.95 -11.71
C ILE A 29 -9.40 8.18 -11.38
N PHE A 30 -9.23 7.78 -10.12
CA PHE A 30 -8.10 7.02 -9.62
C PHE A 30 -8.58 5.68 -9.08
N PHE A 31 -7.95 4.60 -9.52
CA PHE A 31 -8.29 3.23 -9.13
C PHE A 31 -7.41 2.74 -7.99
N THR A 32 -7.87 1.68 -7.32
CA THR A 32 -7.07 0.97 -6.30
C THR A 32 -5.83 0.31 -6.89
N THR A 33 -5.82 0.02 -8.19
CA THR A 33 -4.68 -0.54 -8.96
C THR A 33 -3.60 0.50 -9.31
N ASN A 34 -3.65 1.70 -8.73
CA ASN A 34 -2.79 2.85 -9.07
C ASN A 34 -2.90 3.35 -10.52
N GLN A 35 -3.87 2.86 -11.28
CA GLN A 35 -4.24 3.43 -12.58
C GLN A 35 -5.06 4.71 -12.38
N SER A 36 -5.01 5.61 -13.36
CA SER A 36 -5.90 6.76 -13.42
C SER A 36 -6.33 7.04 -14.85
N TYR A 37 -7.53 7.62 -15.00
CA TYR A 37 -8.04 8.08 -16.28
C TYR A 37 -8.60 9.48 -16.17
N ALA A 38 -8.31 10.30 -17.18
CA ALA A 38 -9.10 11.50 -17.43
C ALA A 38 -10.45 11.06 -18.05
N PHE A 39 -11.54 11.64 -17.57
CA PHE A 39 -12.88 11.27 -18.00
C PHE A 39 -13.73 12.48 -18.37
N THR A 40 -14.81 12.20 -19.09
CA THR A 40 -15.98 13.07 -19.25
C THR A 40 -17.26 12.27 -18.94
N LYS A 41 -18.37 12.98 -18.69
CA LYS A 41 -19.71 12.39 -18.51
C LYS A 41 -19.76 11.28 -17.45
N LEU A 42 -19.18 11.54 -16.28
CA LEU A 42 -19.22 10.57 -15.18
C LEU A 42 -20.62 10.51 -14.59
N ARG A 43 -21.10 9.27 -14.41
CA ARG A 43 -22.41 8.93 -13.89
C ARG A 43 -22.25 7.85 -12.83
N SER A 44 -22.81 8.10 -11.66
CA SER A 44 -22.86 7.15 -10.55
C SER A 44 -24.28 6.62 -10.40
N ALA A 45 -24.43 5.30 -10.39
CA ALA A 45 -25.69 4.61 -10.12
C ALA A 45 -25.37 3.37 -9.28
N ASP A 46 -26.16 3.12 -8.23
CA ASP A 46 -25.95 1.99 -7.32
C ASP A 46 -24.52 1.90 -6.79
N ASP A 47 -23.85 0.77 -7.02
CA ASP A 47 -22.47 0.46 -6.64
C ASP A 47 -21.47 0.65 -7.80
N GLN A 48 -21.89 1.28 -8.90
CA GLN A 48 -21.09 1.45 -10.11
C GLN A 48 -20.88 2.92 -10.47
N VAL A 49 -19.80 3.15 -11.19
CA VAL A 49 -19.45 4.43 -11.81
C VAL A 49 -19.16 4.16 -13.28
N THR A 50 -19.86 4.90 -14.14
CA THR A 50 -19.67 4.87 -15.58
C THR A 50 -19.13 6.20 -16.05
N PHE A 51 -18.15 6.19 -16.94
CA PHE A 51 -17.55 7.41 -17.48
C PHE A 51 -17.00 7.20 -18.88
N LEU A 52 -16.86 8.29 -19.65
CA LEU A 52 -16.24 8.29 -20.97
C LEU A 52 -14.76 8.65 -20.84
N ASN A 53 -13.85 7.75 -21.19
CA ASN A 53 -12.41 8.01 -21.18
C ASN A 53 -12.05 9.01 -22.29
N THR A 54 -11.30 10.07 -21.96
CA THR A 54 -10.98 11.13 -22.92
C THR A 54 -9.97 10.70 -23.98
N ALA A 55 -9.07 9.79 -23.66
CA ALA A 55 -8.04 9.32 -24.59
C ALA A 55 -8.60 8.32 -25.60
N THR A 56 -9.40 7.36 -25.13
CA THR A 56 -9.92 6.27 -25.99
C THR A 56 -11.31 6.53 -26.54
N GLN A 57 -12.00 7.58 -26.07
CA GLN A 57 -13.40 7.87 -26.40
C GLN A 57 -14.34 6.68 -26.15
N SER A 58 -13.94 5.77 -25.25
CA SER A 58 -14.69 4.57 -24.89
C SER A 58 -15.34 4.76 -23.53
N GLU A 59 -16.57 4.25 -23.39
CA GLU A 59 -17.27 4.24 -22.12
C GLU A 59 -16.79 3.06 -21.27
N PHE A 60 -16.52 3.31 -19.99
CA PHE A 60 -16.11 2.32 -19.03
C PHE A 60 -17.01 2.34 -17.82
N THR A 61 -17.29 1.15 -17.29
CA THR A 61 -18.08 0.96 -16.06
C THR A 61 -17.25 0.16 -15.06
N TYR A 62 -17.17 0.68 -13.83
CA TYR A 62 -16.43 0.05 -12.74
C TYR A 62 -17.25 0.07 -11.46
N PHE A 63 -17.03 -0.93 -10.60
CA PHE A 63 -17.55 -0.92 -9.24
C PHE A 63 -16.84 0.16 -8.40
N LYS A 64 -17.60 0.84 -7.54
CA LYS A 64 -17.12 1.86 -6.60
C LYS A 64 -16.00 1.34 -5.70
N ASN A 65 -16.01 0.05 -5.35
CA ASN A 65 -14.98 -0.59 -4.54
C ASN A 65 -13.60 -0.72 -5.23
N SER A 66 -13.55 -0.48 -6.54
CA SER A 66 -12.33 -0.48 -7.36
C SER A 66 -11.78 0.94 -7.57
N ILE A 67 -12.53 1.95 -7.10
CA ILE A 67 -12.21 3.36 -7.26
C ILE A 67 -11.66 3.88 -5.93
N ARG A 68 -10.43 4.39 -5.97
CA ARG A 68 -9.78 4.99 -4.80
C ARG A 68 -10.35 6.39 -4.54
N ASN A 69 -10.36 7.25 -5.56
CA ASN A 69 -11.01 8.55 -5.49
C ASN A 69 -11.31 9.13 -6.89
N ILE A 70 -12.16 10.15 -6.93
CA ILE A 70 -12.53 10.91 -8.12
C ILE A 70 -12.33 12.40 -7.82
N LYS A 71 -11.66 13.11 -8.74
CA LYS A 71 -11.47 14.56 -8.69
C LYS A 71 -12.16 15.24 -9.88
N ASP A 72 -12.72 16.44 -9.69
CA ASP A 72 -13.25 17.25 -10.80
C ASP A 72 -12.11 17.90 -11.61
N ALA A 73 -12.47 18.73 -12.59
CA ALA A 73 -11.50 19.48 -13.39
C ALA A 73 -10.68 20.49 -12.58
N ASP A 74 -11.21 20.98 -11.46
CA ASP A 74 -10.53 21.95 -10.59
C ASP A 74 -9.66 21.25 -9.53
N GLY A 75 -9.71 19.92 -9.49
CA GLY A 75 -8.94 19.08 -8.58
C GLY A 75 -9.61 18.82 -7.23
N ASN A 76 -10.86 19.25 -7.05
CA ASN A 76 -11.62 19.00 -5.84
C ASN A 76 -12.02 17.53 -5.76
N LEU A 77 -11.94 16.96 -4.56
CA LEU A 77 -12.33 15.59 -4.29
C LEU A 77 -13.86 15.45 -4.28
N ILE A 78 -14.40 14.59 -5.14
CA ILE A 78 -15.84 14.36 -5.27
C ILE A 78 -16.24 13.00 -4.68
N PHE A 79 -15.34 12.02 -4.73
CA PHE A 79 -15.58 10.68 -4.21
C PHE A 79 -14.29 10.07 -3.68
N GLY A 80 -14.41 9.28 -2.61
CA GLY A 80 -13.27 8.65 -1.91
C GLY A 80 -12.62 9.59 -0.90
N SER A 81 -11.42 9.22 -0.44
CA SER A 81 -10.58 10.05 0.44
C SER A 81 -9.35 10.52 -0.33
N GLU A 82 -8.84 11.71 0.00
CA GLU A 82 -7.53 12.12 -0.51
C GLU A 82 -6.48 11.08 -0.09
N PRO A 83 -5.51 10.74 -0.96
CA PRO A 83 -4.33 10.05 -0.46
C PRO A 83 -3.73 10.96 0.62
N PRO A 84 -3.41 10.45 1.82
CA PRO A 84 -2.73 11.25 2.81
C PRO A 84 -1.48 11.84 2.17
N LYS A 85 -1.26 13.15 2.37
CA LYS A 85 -0.05 13.83 1.88
C LYS A 85 1.15 13.00 2.32
N VAL A 86 1.91 12.49 1.36
CA VAL A 86 3.15 11.74 1.62
C VAL A 86 4.13 12.71 2.26
N ASN A 87 4.09 12.78 3.59
CA ASN A 87 5.17 13.36 4.35
C ASN A 87 6.34 12.39 4.24
N ALA A 88 7.49 12.89 3.79
CA ALA A 88 8.72 12.10 3.75
C ALA A 88 8.91 11.40 5.10
N VAL A 89 9.11 10.08 5.06
CA VAL A 89 9.41 9.26 6.23
C VAL A 89 10.63 9.88 6.92
N LYS A 90 10.43 10.39 8.12
CA LYS A 90 11.56 10.79 8.97
C LYS A 90 12.33 9.51 9.32
N PRO A 91 13.66 9.46 9.13
CA PRO A 91 14.43 8.30 9.56
C PRO A 91 14.25 8.12 11.07
N VAL A 92 13.68 6.98 11.48
CA VAL A 92 13.56 6.61 12.89
C VAL A 92 14.94 6.18 13.37
N GLU A 93 15.49 6.90 14.35
CA GLU A 93 16.71 6.49 15.06
C GLU A 93 16.46 5.17 15.79
N TRP A 94 17.36 4.20 15.57
CA TRP A 94 17.23 2.82 16.07
C TRP A 94 17.37 2.74 17.58
N LEU A 95 16.25 2.67 18.30
CA LEU A 95 16.24 2.25 19.70
C LEU A 95 16.03 0.74 19.82
N ASN A 96 17.10 0.05 20.21
CA ASN A 96 17.08 -1.31 20.74
C ASN A 96 16.24 -1.37 22.03
N ARG A 97 15.06 -2.02 22.03
CA ARG A 97 14.52 -2.91 23.10
C ARG A 97 12.99 -3.08 23.07
N ASN A 98 12.57 -4.29 23.49
CA ASN A 98 11.25 -4.76 23.95
C ASN A 98 10.01 -4.35 23.13
N TYR A 99 9.60 -5.23 22.21
CA TYR A 99 8.30 -5.22 21.54
C TYR A 99 7.32 -6.08 22.35
N THR A 100 6.36 -5.48 23.05
CA THR A 100 5.34 -6.24 23.80
C THR A 100 3.90 -5.77 23.54
N SER A 101 3.70 -4.67 22.81
CA SER A 101 2.37 -4.21 22.42
C SER A 101 1.89 -4.90 21.14
N THR A 102 0.59 -5.15 21.08
CA THR A 102 -0.12 -5.73 19.94
C THR A 102 -1.05 -4.67 19.38
N ASP A 103 -1.02 -4.49 18.07
CA ASP A 103 -2.00 -3.68 17.35
C ASP A 103 -2.45 -4.39 16.06
N TYR A 104 -3.25 -3.71 15.24
CA TYR A 104 -3.85 -4.26 14.04
C TYR A 104 -3.74 -3.29 12.87
N VAL A 105 -3.29 -3.81 11.73
CA VAL A 105 -3.34 -3.09 10.46
C VAL A 105 -4.43 -3.67 9.57
N ARG A 106 -5.09 -2.83 8.79
CA ARG A 106 -5.96 -3.32 7.69
C ARG A 106 -5.06 -3.62 6.50
N ALA A 107 -5.07 -4.87 6.07
CA ALA A 107 -4.24 -5.35 4.98
C ALA A 107 -5.07 -5.90 3.83
N GLU A 108 -4.57 -5.69 2.61
CA GLU A 108 -4.95 -6.44 1.43
C GLU A 108 -3.90 -7.52 1.20
N ILE A 109 -4.31 -8.78 1.15
CA ILE A 109 -3.45 -9.94 0.92
C ILE A 109 -3.89 -10.61 -0.37
N VAL A 110 -2.98 -10.69 -1.34
CA VAL A 110 -3.14 -11.51 -2.54
C VAL A 110 -2.40 -12.83 -2.29
N THR A 111 -3.11 -13.94 -2.32
CA THR A 111 -2.55 -15.27 -2.11
C THR A 111 -1.92 -15.82 -3.38
N ARG A 112 -1.15 -16.92 -3.29
CA ARG A 112 -0.55 -17.58 -4.46
C ARG A 112 -1.60 -18.16 -5.43
N ASN A 113 -2.78 -18.54 -4.93
CA ASN A 113 -3.91 -18.93 -5.77
C ASN A 113 -4.72 -17.74 -6.31
N LYS A 114 -4.22 -16.50 -6.15
CA LYS A 114 -4.80 -15.24 -6.65
C LYS A 114 -6.09 -14.80 -5.96
N ASP A 115 -6.43 -15.37 -4.81
CA ASP A 115 -7.50 -14.84 -3.97
C ASP A 115 -7.05 -13.53 -3.33
N THR A 116 -8.00 -12.61 -3.14
CA THR A 116 -7.74 -11.34 -2.47
C THR A 116 -8.51 -11.30 -1.16
N LEU A 117 -7.78 -11.16 -0.05
CA LEU A 117 -8.33 -11.04 1.30
C LEU A 117 -8.18 -9.60 1.79
N ARG A 118 -9.26 -9.01 2.29
CA ARG A 118 -9.24 -7.68 2.93
C ARG A 118 -9.55 -7.86 4.41
N VAL A 119 -8.51 -7.88 5.24
CA VAL A 119 -8.58 -8.40 6.61
C VAL A 119 -7.79 -7.53 7.58
N LYS A 120 -8.09 -7.64 8.88
CA LYS A 120 -7.21 -7.10 9.91
C LYS A 120 -6.10 -8.10 10.20
N VAL A 121 -4.87 -7.61 10.29
CA VAL A 121 -3.69 -8.40 10.60
C VAL A 121 -3.15 -7.96 11.94
N LYS A 122 -2.92 -8.93 12.83
CA LYS A 122 -2.26 -8.69 14.12
C LYS A 122 -0.78 -8.41 13.89
N VAL A 123 -0.30 -7.28 14.40
CA VAL A 123 1.11 -6.89 14.36
C VAL A 123 1.66 -6.64 15.76
N SER A 124 2.93 -6.95 15.95
CA SER A 124 3.69 -6.45 17.10
C SER A 124 4.14 -5.02 16.83
N THR A 125 4.11 -4.17 17.86
CA THR A 125 4.60 -2.78 17.77
C THR A 125 5.64 -2.50 18.84
N SER A 126 6.49 -1.49 18.61
CA SER A 126 7.46 -1.05 19.62
C SER A 126 6.73 -0.43 20.80
N THR A 127 7.10 -0.82 22.02
CA THR A 127 6.44 -0.34 23.25
C THR A 127 6.77 1.13 23.56
N PHE A 128 7.88 1.65 23.01
CA PHE A 128 8.34 3.03 23.23
C PHE A 128 7.90 4.00 22.13
N ILE A 129 7.66 3.48 20.94
CA ILE A 129 7.14 4.20 19.78
C ILE A 129 6.04 3.30 19.22
N GLY A 130 4.84 3.36 19.82
CA GLY A 130 3.69 2.51 19.47
C GLY A 130 3.26 2.58 18.00
N GLU A 131 3.88 3.49 17.25
CA GLU A 131 3.66 3.81 15.86
C GLU A 131 4.53 3.02 14.87
N VAL A 132 5.46 2.18 15.36
CA VAL A 132 6.33 1.37 14.48
C VAL A 132 5.92 -0.09 14.51
N VAL A 133 5.45 -0.58 13.35
CA VAL A 133 5.19 -2.00 13.09
C VAL A 133 6.49 -2.79 13.16
N ASP A 134 6.48 -3.91 13.88
CA ASP A 134 7.53 -4.91 13.83
C ASP A 134 7.31 -5.84 12.63
N GLU A 135 8.14 -5.69 11.60
CA GLU A 135 8.05 -6.43 10.35
C GLU A 135 8.23 -7.95 10.53
N ARG A 136 8.82 -8.38 11.65
CA ARG A 136 8.90 -9.80 12.02
C ARG A 136 7.53 -10.45 12.19
N SER A 137 6.48 -9.64 12.40
CA SER A 137 5.07 -10.08 12.42
C SER A 137 4.64 -10.81 11.13
N PHE A 138 5.38 -10.62 10.03
CA PHE A 138 5.05 -11.15 8.72
C PHE A 138 5.98 -12.28 8.24
N HIS A 139 6.97 -12.67 9.04
CA HIS A 139 8.04 -13.55 8.55
C HIS A 139 7.58 -14.98 8.25
N ASN A 140 6.72 -15.55 9.10
CA ASN A 140 6.30 -16.96 9.00
C ASN A 140 4.78 -17.13 8.92
N ILE A 141 4.06 -16.66 9.94
CA ILE A 141 2.61 -16.85 10.05
C ILE A 141 1.96 -15.52 10.35
N ILE A 142 1.10 -15.09 9.43
CA ILE A 142 0.30 -13.87 9.56
C ILE A 142 -1.02 -14.27 10.22
N LYS A 143 -1.36 -13.58 11.32
CA LYS A 143 -2.59 -13.83 12.10
C LYS A 143 -3.67 -12.87 11.65
N LEU A 144 -4.71 -13.40 11.01
CA LEU A 144 -5.88 -12.63 10.57
C LEU A 144 -6.88 -12.53 11.73
N THR A 145 -7.45 -11.35 11.94
CA THR A 145 -8.30 -11.07 13.09
C THR A 145 -9.64 -10.45 12.74
N GLU A 146 -10.64 -10.80 13.53
CA GLU A 146 -11.96 -10.17 13.58
C GLU A 146 -12.26 -9.87 15.05
N ASP A 147 -12.74 -8.66 15.35
CA ASP A 147 -13.05 -8.20 16.71
C ASP A 147 -11.95 -8.48 17.76
N GLY A 148 -10.69 -8.33 17.33
CA GLY A 148 -9.50 -8.53 18.17
C GLY A 148 -9.14 -9.99 18.44
N LYS A 149 -9.91 -10.96 17.93
CA LYS A 149 -9.62 -12.39 18.04
C LYS A 149 -8.99 -12.91 16.74
N THR A 150 -8.02 -13.80 16.86
CA THR A 150 -7.47 -14.49 15.68
C THR A 150 -8.49 -15.48 15.16
N VAL A 151 -8.97 -15.26 13.95
CA VAL A 151 -9.94 -16.14 13.27
C VAL A 151 -9.25 -17.08 12.28
N GLN A 152 -8.12 -16.66 11.72
CA GLN A 152 -7.38 -17.45 10.74
C GLN A 152 -5.88 -17.17 10.82
N LYS A 153 -5.08 -18.12 10.36
CA LYS A 153 -3.64 -17.98 10.16
C LYS A 153 -3.32 -18.30 8.70
N ILE A 154 -2.44 -17.52 8.10
CA ILE A 154 -1.91 -17.77 6.75
C ILE A 154 -0.39 -17.81 6.81
N VAL A 155 0.22 -18.74 6.10
CA VAL A 155 1.68 -18.87 6.05
C VAL A 155 2.23 -17.89 5.02
N ALA A 156 3.35 -17.22 5.32
CA ALA A 156 3.98 -16.24 4.45
C ALA A 156 4.26 -16.78 3.03
N ARG A 157 4.67 -18.05 2.93
CA ARG A 157 4.89 -18.73 1.64
C ARG A 157 3.65 -18.81 0.74
N ASP A 158 2.43 -18.80 1.32
CA ASP A 158 1.17 -18.89 0.59
C ASP A 158 0.64 -17.53 0.14
N ILE A 159 1.29 -16.45 0.60
CA ILE A 159 1.01 -15.07 0.19
C ILE A 159 1.86 -14.76 -1.04
N ASN A 160 1.26 -14.14 -2.06
CA ASN A 160 1.98 -13.55 -3.19
C ASN A 160 2.40 -12.11 -2.85
N VAL A 161 1.44 -11.28 -2.40
CA VAL A 161 1.67 -9.89 -2.01
C VAL A 161 0.79 -9.53 -0.82
N MET A 162 1.30 -8.70 0.09
CA MET A 162 0.55 -8.07 1.18
C MET A 162 0.80 -6.56 1.17
N ARG A 163 -0.28 -5.78 1.26
CA ARG A 163 -0.23 -4.31 1.31
C ARG A 163 -1.00 -3.79 2.50
N PHE A 164 -0.44 -2.83 3.21
CA PHE A 164 -1.13 -2.13 4.29
C PHE A 164 -0.55 -0.74 4.48
N TYR A 165 -1.32 0.15 5.13
CA TYR A 165 -0.80 1.40 5.63
C TYR A 165 -0.31 1.20 7.06
N ASP A 166 0.91 1.64 7.36
CA ASP A 166 1.41 1.64 8.73
C ASP A 166 0.75 2.76 9.57
N PHE A 167 1.09 2.82 10.86
CA PHE A 167 0.52 3.81 11.78
C PHE A 167 0.94 5.26 11.44
N MET A 168 1.93 5.43 10.57
CA MET A 168 2.39 6.72 10.04
C MET A 168 1.75 7.07 8.70
N GLY A 169 0.83 6.24 8.21
CA GLY A 169 0.13 6.45 6.94
C GLY A 169 1.00 6.13 5.70
N SER A 170 2.13 5.46 5.87
CA SER A 170 2.97 5.03 4.75
C SER A 170 2.46 3.70 4.21
N LEU A 171 2.30 3.60 2.89
CA LEU A 171 1.99 2.33 2.24
C LEU A 171 3.21 1.41 2.33
N ARG A 172 3.02 0.24 2.92
CA ARG A 172 3.99 -0.83 3.00
C ARG A 172 3.55 -1.94 2.06
N GLU A 173 4.45 -2.41 1.20
CA GLU A 173 4.20 -3.54 0.31
C GLU A 173 5.21 -4.65 0.58
N PHE A 174 4.71 -5.85 0.83
CA PHE A 174 5.49 -7.05 1.08
C PHE A 174 5.21 -8.06 -0.02
N ILE A 175 6.25 -8.54 -0.70
CA ILE A 175 6.13 -9.51 -1.78
C ILE A 175 6.77 -10.84 -1.37
N ASN A 176 6.26 -11.93 -1.93
CA ASN A 176 6.85 -13.25 -1.74
C ASN A 176 8.25 -13.31 -2.37
N ASN A 177 9.22 -13.79 -1.60
CA ASN A 177 10.58 -14.07 -2.08
C ASN A 177 10.98 -15.51 -1.72
N GLY A 178 10.13 -16.48 -2.07
CA GLY A 178 10.29 -17.89 -1.74
C GLY A 178 9.44 -18.29 -0.55
N ASP A 179 10.07 -18.57 0.58
CA ASP A 179 9.40 -19.06 1.79
C ASP A 179 8.89 -17.95 2.72
N TYR A 180 9.30 -16.70 2.47
CA TYR A 180 9.03 -15.56 3.34
C TYR A 180 8.65 -14.32 2.52
N LEU A 181 8.12 -13.31 3.22
CA LEU A 181 7.82 -12.00 2.66
C LEU A 181 9.01 -11.05 2.82
N ALA A 182 9.34 -10.33 1.75
CA ALA A 182 10.30 -9.24 1.75
C ALA A 182 9.58 -7.92 1.45
N GLU A 183 9.99 -6.83 2.09
CA GLU A 183 9.40 -5.53 1.80
C GLU A 183 9.95 -4.98 0.48
N LEU A 184 9.04 -4.48 -0.36
CA LEU A 184 9.34 -3.82 -1.61
C LEU A 184 9.54 -2.31 -1.35
N LEU A 185 10.79 -1.87 -1.39
CA LEU A 185 11.16 -0.47 -1.18
C LEU A 185 11.20 0.32 -2.50
N TYR A 186 11.48 -0.36 -3.60
CA TYR A 186 11.48 0.23 -4.94
C TYR A 186 11.28 -0.84 -6.02
N ASP A 187 10.43 -0.55 -7.00
CA ASP A 187 10.15 -1.42 -8.16
C ASP A 187 10.32 -0.64 -9.46
N GLY A 188 11.56 -0.55 -9.93
CA GLY A 188 11.92 0.09 -11.19
C GLY A 188 12.86 -0.79 -12.02
N LYS A 189 13.73 -0.19 -12.85
CA LYS A 189 14.77 -0.95 -13.57
C LYS A 189 15.69 -1.71 -12.61
N ILE A 190 15.87 -1.16 -11.41
CA ILE A 190 16.46 -1.87 -10.28
C ILE A 190 15.35 -2.13 -9.27
N LYS A 191 15.10 -3.39 -8.94
CA LYS A 191 14.20 -3.79 -7.85
C LYS A 191 14.96 -3.80 -6.54
N TRP A 192 14.41 -3.18 -5.49
CA TRP A 192 15.01 -3.14 -4.16
C TRP A 192 14.08 -3.73 -3.12
N LEU A 193 14.57 -4.80 -2.46
CA LEU A 193 13.85 -5.51 -1.41
C LEU A 193 14.60 -5.43 -0.09
N ARG A 194 13.86 -5.37 1.02
CA ARG A 194 14.37 -5.49 2.38
C ARG A 194 13.90 -6.79 3.02
N HIS A 195 14.86 -7.56 3.50
CA HIS A 195 14.66 -8.85 4.14
C HIS A 195 14.81 -8.67 5.65
N TYR A 196 13.76 -8.95 6.41
CA TYR A 196 13.78 -8.86 7.86
C TYR A 196 14.08 -10.22 8.48
N SER A 197 15.01 -10.25 9.42
CA SER A 197 15.39 -11.44 10.17
C SER A 197 15.55 -11.13 11.66
N THR A 198 15.84 -12.18 12.43
CA THR A 198 16.20 -12.07 13.84
C THR A 198 17.59 -12.66 14.01
N ASN A 199 18.48 -11.94 14.70
CA ASN A 199 19.81 -12.45 14.99
C ASN A 199 19.82 -13.37 16.22
N LEU A 200 20.99 -13.94 16.53
CA LEU A 200 21.16 -14.84 17.68
C LEU A 200 20.79 -14.18 19.02
N SER A 201 20.88 -12.85 19.11
CA SER A 201 20.53 -12.06 20.29
C SER A 201 19.06 -11.62 20.31
N MET A 202 18.21 -12.22 19.47
CA MET A 202 16.78 -11.90 19.32
C MET A 202 16.47 -10.47 18.84
N ASN A 203 17.48 -9.75 18.35
CA ASN A 203 17.31 -8.40 17.81
C ASN A 203 16.85 -8.47 16.36
N LYS A 204 16.04 -7.48 15.96
CA LYS A 204 15.63 -7.28 14.57
C LYS A 204 16.85 -6.88 13.75
N GLU A 205 17.10 -7.61 12.67
CA GLU A 205 18.08 -7.25 11.65
C GLU A 205 17.38 -7.17 10.30
N PHE A 206 18.01 -6.45 9.37
CA PHE A 206 17.58 -6.47 7.99
C PHE A 206 18.78 -6.51 7.05
N VAL A 207 18.57 -7.13 5.90
CA VAL A 207 19.50 -7.13 4.79
C VAL A 207 18.74 -6.68 3.56
N ASP A 208 19.33 -5.80 2.77
CA ASP A 208 18.72 -5.33 1.55
C ASP A 208 19.28 -6.09 0.36
N SER A 209 18.46 -6.32 -0.65
CA SER A 209 18.90 -6.88 -1.93
C SER A 209 18.39 -6.03 -3.07
N MET A 210 19.27 -5.79 -4.05
CA MET A 210 18.91 -5.09 -5.28
C MET A 210 19.12 -6.00 -6.48
N THR A 211 18.19 -5.99 -7.43
CA THR A 211 18.27 -6.77 -8.67
C THR A 211 18.06 -5.84 -9.86
N ASN A 212 18.98 -5.81 -10.81
CA ASN A 212 18.86 -4.99 -12.01
C ASN A 212 18.11 -5.71 -13.14
N GLU A 213 17.93 -5.03 -14.27
CA GLU A 213 17.23 -5.53 -15.47
C GLU A 213 17.87 -6.79 -16.07
N LYS A 214 19.16 -7.02 -15.81
CA LYS A 214 19.90 -8.22 -16.25
C LYS A 214 19.70 -9.41 -15.32
N GLY A 215 18.94 -9.24 -14.23
CA GLY A 215 18.79 -10.24 -13.18
C GLY A 215 19.99 -10.34 -12.24
N GLU A 216 20.98 -9.43 -12.35
CA GLU A 216 22.12 -9.41 -11.44
C GLU A 216 21.64 -8.96 -10.06
N ARG A 217 21.81 -9.82 -9.07
CA ARG A 217 21.40 -9.56 -7.69
C ARG A 217 22.61 -9.26 -6.82
N ILE A 218 22.52 -8.18 -6.05
CA ILE A 218 23.50 -7.84 -5.02
C ILE A 218 22.85 -7.80 -3.64
N SER A 219 23.63 -8.16 -2.62
CA SER A 219 23.29 -7.89 -1.23
C SER A 219 23.87 -6.53 -0.82
N VAL A 220 23.06 -5.72 -0.15
CA VAL A 220 23.43 -4.40 0.34
C VAL A 220 23.55 -4.49 1.85
N ASN A 221 24.80 -4.55 2.32
CA ASN A 221 25.11 -4.51 3.74
C ASN A 221 25.37 -3.06 4.18
N TYR A 222 24.48 -2.53 5.02
CA TYR A 222 24.51 -1.15 5.52
C TYR A 222 25.75 -0.80 6.35
N LEU A 223 26.38 -1.80 6.97
CA LEU A 223 27.54 -1.58 7.84
C LEU A 223 28.86 -1.39 7.09
N LEU A 224 28.96 -1.87 5.85
CA LEU A 224 30.27 -2.01 5.20
C LEU A 224 30.36 -1.35 3.82
N ASN A 225 29.35 -1.49 2.95
CA ASN A 225 29.61 -1.33 1.51
C ASN A 225 28.46 -0.75 0.69
N VAL A 226 27.48 -0.04 1.28
CA VAL A 226 26.31 0.48 0.52
C VAL A 226 26.72 1.25 -0.73
N ARG A 227 27.68 2.19 -0.64
CA ARG A 227 28.14 2.96 -1.82
C ARG A 227 28.73 2.07 -2.90
N LYS A 228 29.55 1.08 -2.52
CA LYS A 228 30.15 0.12 -3.45
C LYS A 228 29.06 -0.73 -4.12
N SER A 229 28.10 -1.21 -3.34
CA SER A 229 26.92 -1.94 -3.83
C SER A 229 26.11 -1.09 -4.82
N LEU A 230 25.82 0.17 -4.49
CA LEU A 230 25.11 1.09 -5.38
C LEU A 230 25.87 1.31 -6.70
N LYS A 231 27.18 1.61 -6.65
CA LYS A 231 28.00 1.76 -7.87
C LYS A 231 28.02 0.49 -8.71
N THR A 232 28.00 -0.67 -8.08
CA THR A 232 27.98 -1.97 -8.76
C THR A 232 26.66 -2.18 -9.51
N ILE A 233 25.52 -1.99 -8.84
CA ILE A 233 24.20 -2.23 -9.45
C ILE A 233 23.84 -1.15 -10.48
N THR A 234 24.39 0.06 -10.35
CA THR A 234 24.22 1.16 -11.31
C THR A 234 25.38 1.30 -12.29
N ASN A 235 26.21 0.26 -12.50
CA ASN A 235 27.43 0.35 -13.32
C ASN A 235 27.18 0.78 -14.78
N SER A 236 25.98 0.56 -15.31
CA SER A 236 25.56 1.01 -16.63
C SER A 236 25.35 2.52 -16.73
N ARG A 237 25.36 3.25 -15.60
CA ARG A 237 25.16 4.70 -15.49
C ARG A 237 26.29 5.34 -14.66
N PRO A 238 27.52 5.40 -15.18
CA PRO A 238 28.67 5.93 -14.45
C PRO A 238 28.47 7.39 -13.99
N GLU A 239 27.63 8.17 -14.67
CA GLU A 239 27.24 9.53 -14.30
C GLU A 239 26.57 9.65 -12.91
N LEU A 240 26.04 8.54 -12.38
CA LEU A 240 25.46 8.50 -11.03
C LEU A 240 26.51 8.38 -9.92
N THR A 241 27.77 8.05 -10.26
CA THR A 241 28.85 7.82 -9.28
C THR A 241 29.04 9.00 -8.34
N LYS A 242 29.07 10.23 -8.88
CA LYS A 242 29.23 11.44 -8.08
C LYS A 242 28.10 11.61 -7.06
N MET A 243 26.85 11.36 -7.48
CA MET A 243 25.70 11.40 -6.59
C MET A 243 25.80 10.35 -5.48
N ILE A 244 26.28 9.15 -5.80
CA ILE A 244 26.48 8.07 -4.83
C ILE A 244 27.54 8.43 -3.78
N ASP A 245 28.60 9.13 -4.20
CA ASP A 245 29.67 9.54 -3.29
C ASP A 245 29.23 10.64 -2.33
N GLU A 246 28.44 11.61 -2.82
CA GLU A 246 28.03 12.80 -2.06
C GLU A 246 26.77 12.56 -1.20
N MET A 247 25.91 11.60 -1.55
CA MET A 247 24.65 11.38 -0.83
C MET A 247 24.87 10.84 0.59
N LYS A 248 23.98 11.24 1.51
CA LYS A 248 23.78 10.52 2.78
C LYS A 248 23.07 9.20 2.49
N ILE A 249 23.54 8.12 3.11
CA ILE A 249 22.95 6.79 2.94
C ILE A 249 21.69 6.69 3.80
N THR A 250 20.56 7.03 3.18
CA THR A 250 19.21 6.91 3.74
C THR A 250 18.30 6.30 2.70
N ASP A 251 17.21 5.67 3.14
CA ASP A 251 16.29 5.00 2.23
C ASP A 251 15.66 5.98 1.20
N ASP A 252 15.32 7.20 1.64
CA ASP A 252 14.82 8.25 0.74
C ASP A 252 15.85 8.65 -0.33
N ASN A 253 17.12 8.82 0.06
CA ASN A 253 18.17 9.19 -0.89
C ASN A 253 18.49 8.05 -1.86
N ILE A 254 18.46 6.79 -1.40
CA ILE A 254 18.58 5.61 -2.27
C ILE A 254 17.41 5.57 -3.25
N GLY A 255 16.17 5.76 -2.78
CA GLY A 255 15.00 5.86 -3.64
C GLY A 255 15.12 6.99 -4.68
N LYS A 256 15.67 8.16 -4.30
CA LYS A 256 15.95 9.26 -5.24
C LYS A 256 16.98 8.88 -6.29
N LEU A 257 18.04 8.19 -5.90
CA LEU A 257 19.06 7.67 -6.81
C LEU A 257 18.44 6.70 -7.82
N LEU A 258 17.65 5.72 -7.36
CA LEU A 258 17.02 4.72 -8.24
C LEU A 258 15.99 5.35 -9.19
N ARG A 259 15.20 6.33 -8.71
CA ARG A 259 14.32 7.13 -9.59
C ARG A 259 15.09 7.92 -10.65
N LYS A 260 16.31 8.38 -10.34
CA LYS A 260 17.17 9.05 -11.31
C LYS A 260 17.72 8.06 -12.32
N TYR A 261 18.13 6.87 -11.87
CA TYR A 261 18.57 5.77 -12.73
C TYR A 261 17.51 5.41 -13.78
N ASP A 262 16.25 5.28 -13.37
CA ASP A 262 15.16 4.90 -14.28
C ASP A 262 14.92 5.90 -15.42
N LYS A 263 15.10 7.20 -15.14
CA LYS A 263 14.92 8.30 -16.10
C LYS A 263 16.03 8.42 -17.13
N LEU A 264 17.16 7.75 -16.92
CA LEU A 264 18.24 7.73 -17.87
C LEU A 264 17.95 6.63 -18.89
N ASN A 265 17.81 7.04 -20.17
CA ASN A 265 17.56 6.15 -21.31
C ASN A 265 18.82 5.41 -21.71
#